data_AF-A0A4C1XKC3-F1
#
_entry.id   AF-A0A4C1XKC3-F1
#
_cell.length_a   1.000
_cell.length_b   1.000
_cell.length_c   1.000
_cell.angle_alpha   90.00
_cell.angle_beta   90.00
_cell.angle_gamma   90.00
#
_symmetry.space_group_name_H-M   'P 1'
#
loop_
_entity.id
_entity.type
_entity.pdbx_description
1 polymer ?
#
loop_
_entity_poly.entity_id
_entity_poly.type
_entity_poly.pdbx_seq_one_letter_code
_entity_poly.pdbx_strand_id
1 'polypeptide(L)'
;MNRQFYAAAVVVPPLGITYTRGLADGLRGGQAPARARELMRRVHDSVKAISALVAGPGSKLNKADISNVAAYGHEILAVVAALNLRLAEAELQVAQAKLEAARASRTAAVSGGLEASSAQPRSYASALRL
;
A
#
# COMPACT_ATOMS: atom_id res chain seq x y z
N MET A 1 -33.09 25.97 -25.52
CA MET A 1 -33.34 24.54 -25.20
C MET A 1 -32.17 24.05 -24.36
N ASN A 2 -32.37 23.98 -23.04
CA ASN A 2 -31.33 23.80 -22.02
C ASN A 2 -30.86 22.34 -21.92
N ARG A 3 -29.54 22.09 -21.98
CA ARG A 3 -28.91 20.84 -21.56
C ARG A 3 -28.25 21.05 -20.20
N GLN A 4 -28.99 20.78 -19.13
CA GLN A 4 -28.42 20.50 -17.82
C GLN A 4 -28.11 19.01 -17.78
N PHE A 5 -26.83 18.65 -17.73
CA PHE A 5 -26.42 17.31 -17.28
C PHE A 5 -25.94 17.42 -15.83
N TYR A 6 -26.61 16.64 -15.00
CA TYR A 6 -26.49 16.57 -13.56
C TYR A 6 -25.07 16.23 -13.09
N ALA A 7 -24.72 16.84 -11.96
CA ALA A 7 -23.47 16.69 -11.24
C ALA A 7 -23.13 15.23 -10.92
N ALA A 8 -21.92 14.81 -11.27
CA ALA A 8 -21.31 13.63 -10.68
C ALA A 8 -21.10 13.92 -9.18
N ALA A 9 -21.77 13.17 -8.31
CA ALA A 9 -21.59 13.25 -6.87
C ALA A 9 -20.14 12.85 -6.53
N VAL A 10 -19.28 13.85 -6.40
CA VAL A 10 -17.96 13.71 -5.79
C VAL A 10 -18.21 13.55 -4.30
N VAL A 11 -18.11 12.32 -3.80
CA VAL A 11 -18.01 12.08 -2.36
C VAL A 11 -16.62 12.56 -1.94
N VAL A 12 -16.55 13.81 -1.48
CA VAL A 12 -15.36 14.42 -0.86
C VAL A 12 -15.34 13.97 0.61
N PRO A 13 -14.38 13.16 1.07
CA PRO A 13 -14.17 12.96 2.50
C PRO A 13 -13.68 14.26 3.15
N PRO A 14 -14.02 14.55 4.42
CA PRO A 14 -13.80 15.85 5.05
C PRO A 14 -12.34 16.16 5.45
N LEU A 15 -11.35 15.53 4.81
CA LEU A 15 -9.94 15.85 4.99
C LEU A 15 -9.30 15.93 3.60
N GLY A 16 -9.05 17.16 3.16
CA GLY A 16 -8.62 17.53 1.80
C GLY A 16 -7.29 16.91 1.36
N ILE A 17 -7.32 15.66 0.91
CA ILE A 17 -6.26 15.05 0.10
C ILE A 17 -6.88 14.51 -1.18
N THR A 18 -6.90 15.36 -2.21
CA THR A 18 -7.13 14.94 -3.60
C THR A 18 -5.90 14.17 -4.06
N TYR A 19 -5.96 12.83 -4.07
CA TYR A 19 -5.01 12.01 -4.83
C TYR A 19 -5.26 12.21 -6.32
N THR A 20 -4.75 13.31 -6.87
CA THR A 20 -4.71 13.50 -8.32
C THR A 20 -3.71 12.52 -8.91
N ARG A 21 -4.24 11.52 -9.63
CA ARG A 21 -3.75 11.10 -10.95
C ARG A 21 -2.22 11.03 -11.12
N GLY A 22 -1.53 10.32 -10.23
CA GLY A 22 -0.09 10.04 -10.36
C GLY A 22 0.37 8.70 -9.77
N LEU A 23 -0.53 7.90 -9.19
CA LEU A 23 -0.18 6.65 -8.49
C LEU A 23 -0.47 5.38 -9.31
N ALA A 24 -1.08 5.50 -10.49
CA ALA A 24 -1.52 4.35 -11.27
C ALA A 24 -0.36 3.59 -11.95
N ASP A 25 0.76 4.24 -12.24
CA ASP A 25 1.86 3.62 -13.01
C ASP A 25 2.95 2.97 -12.13
N GLY A 26 2.99 3.23 -10.82
CA GLY A 26 4.03 2.72 -9.92
C GLY A 26 3.77 1.33 -9.33
N LEU A 27 2.54 0.80 -9.44
CA LEU A 27 2.08 -0.40 -8.74
C LEU A 27 2.11 -1.68 -9.58
N ARG A 28 2.97 -1.73 -10.60
CA ARG A 28 3.25 -2.99 -11.32
C ARG A 28 4.33 -3.79 -10.58
N GLY A 29 3.88 -4.66 -9.68
CA GLY A 29 4.60 -5.85 -9.22
C GLY A 29 5.16 -5.79 -7.80
N GLY A 30 5.07 -6.89 -7.06
CA GLY A 30 5.53 -7.09 -5.68
C GLY A 30 7.04 -6.97 -5.44
N GLN A 31 7.73 -6.05 -6.13
CA GLN A 31 9.15 -5.76 -6.00
C GLN A 31 9.47 -4.79 -4.86
N ALA A 32 8.54 -3.91 -4.47
CA ALA A 32 8.77 -2.96 -3.37
C ALA A 32 9.12 -3.64 -2.03
N PRO A 33 8.37 -4.65 -1.53
CA PRO A 33 8.72 -5.33 -0.29
C PRO A 33 10.02 -6.16 -0.42
N ALA A 34 10.26 -6.77 -1.58
CA ALA A 34 11.49 -7.53 -1.83
C ALA A 34 12.73 -6.63 -1.84
N ARG A 35 12.64 -5.44 -2.45
CA ARG A 35 13.71 -4.43 -2.43
C ARG A 35 13.96 -3.87 -1.04
N ALA A 36 12.90 -3.59 -0.27
CA ALA A 36 13.02 -3.12 1.11
C ALA A 36 13.76 -4.15 1.99
N ARG A 37 13.41 -5.44 1.88
CA ARG A 37 14.08 -6.53 2.60
C ARG A 37 15.56 -6.65 2.26
N GLU A 38 15.90 -6.56 0.98
CA GLU A 38 17.30 -6.62 0.57
C GLU A 38 18.09 -5.41 1.08
N LEU A 39 17.52 -4.21 1.05
CA LEU A 39 18.17 -3.02 1.63
C LEU A 39 18.39 -3.17 3.13
N MET A 40 17.43 -3.71 3.88
CA MET A 40 17.60 -3.97 5.32
C MET A 40 18.74 -4.96 5.60
N ARG A 41 18.79 -6.06 4.84
CA ARG A 41 19.89 -7.04 4.93
C ARG A 41 21.24 -6.37 4.67
N ARG A 42 21.33 -5.57 3.61
CA ARG A 42 22.56 -4.84 3.26
C ARG A 42 22.98 -3.84 4.33
N VAL A 43 22.04 -3.15 4.98
CA VAL A 43 22.36 -2.24 6.09
C VAL A 43 22.94 -3.02 7.27
N HIS A 44 22.30 -4.12 7.66
CA HIS A 44 22.80 -4.98 8.73
C HIS A 44 24.21 -5.52 8.44
N ASP A 45 24.42 -6.04 7.23
CA ASP A 45 25.73 -6.55 6.80
C ASP A 45 26.79 -5.46 6.77
N SER A 46 26.43 -4.24 6.36
CA SER A 46 27.35 -3.09 6.34
C SER A 46 27.73 -2.64 7.76
N VAL A 47 26.76 -2.51 8.67
CA VAL A 47 27.03 -2.16 10.08
C VAL A 47 27.95 -3.21 10.70
N LYS A 48 27.68 -4.50 10.48
CA LYS A 48 28.54 -5.59 10.94
C LYS A 48 29.96 -5.50 10.39
N ALA A 49 30.10 -5.24 9.08
CA ALA A 49 31.41 -5.08 8.44
C ALA A 49 32.18 -3.89 9.01
N ILE A 50 31.52 -2.75 9.22
CA ILE A 50 32.12 -1.56 9.85
C ILE A 50 32.59 -1.90 11.26
N SER A 51 31.73 -2.52 12.10
CA SER A 51 32.09 -2.93 13.46
C SER A 51 33.33 -3.85 13.47
N ALA A 52 33.41 -4.81 12.55
CA ALA A 52 34.56 -5.70 12.43
C ALA A 52 35.85 -4.97 12.03
N LEU A 53 35.77 -3.99 11.13
CA LEU A 53 36.91 -3.19 10.72
C LEU A 53 37.44 -2.30 11.86
N VAL A 54 36.54 -1.63 12.59
CA VAL A 54 36.93 -0.70 13.67
C VAL A 54 37.41 -1.40 14.93
N ALA A 55 36.93 -2.60 15.21
CA ALA A 55 37.36 -3.39 16.37
C ALA A 55 38.44 -4.43 16.01
N GLY A 56 38.89 -4.46 14.75
CA GLY A 56 39.87 -5.42 14.27
C GLY A 56 41.30 -5.13 14.77
N PRO A 57 42.19 -6.13 14.77
CA PRO A 57 43.55 -6.02 15.29
C PRO A 57 44.45 -5.01 14.56
N GLY A 58 44.05 -4.53 13.38
CA GLY A 58 44.74 -3.46 12.63
C GLY A 58 44.15 -2.06 12.84
N SER A 59 43.11 -1.93 13.69
CA SER A 59 42.46 -0.66 13.94
C SER A 59 43.36 0.28 14.74
N LYS A 60 43.43 1.53 14.30
CA LYS A 60 44.14 2.62 15.01
C LYS A 60 43.20 3.47 15.86
N LEU A 61 41.93 3.10 15.94
CA LEU A 61 40.92 3.83 16.71
C LEU A 61 41.10 3.58 18.20
N ASN A 62 40.87 4.61 19.00
CA ASN A 62 40.88 4.46 20.45
C ASN A 62 39.58 3.81 20.96
N LYS A 63 39.54 3.44 22.24
CA LYS A 63 38.39 2.76 22.85
C LYS A 63 37.11 3.60 22.81
N ALA A 64 37.21 4.91 22.97
CA ALA A 64 36.05 5.80 22.94
C ALA A 64 35.44 5.85 21.53
N ASP A 65 36.27 5.97 20.50
CA ASP A 65 35.83 5.98 19.11
C ASP A 65 35.16 4.65 18.72
N ILE A 66 35.74 3.52 19.13
CA ILE A 66 35.15 2.18 18.91
C ILE A 66 33.78 2.08 19.59
N SER A 67 33.65 2.57 20.83
CA SER A 67 32.38 2.58 21.56
C SER A 67 31.34 3.46 20.87
N ASN A 68 31.74 4.64 20.37
CA ASN A 68 30.85 5.54 19.66
C ASN A 68 30.36 4.92 18.35
N VAL A 69 31.23 4.28 17.57
CA VAL A 69 30.84 3.57 16.34
C VAL A 69 29.84 2.45 16.64
N ALA A 70 30.03 1.69 17.73
CA ALA A 70 29.07 0.67 18.14
C ALA A 70 27.70 1.28 18.49
N ALA A 71 27.69 2.40 19.24
CA ALA A 71 26.46 3.12 19.58
C ALA A 71 25.72 3.61 18.31
N TYR A 72 26.43 4.25 17.38
CA TYR A 72 25.85 4.69 16.10
C TYR A 72 25.33 3.51 15.27
N GLY A 73 26.04 2.38 15.27
CA GLY A 73 25.58 1.15 14.62
C GLY A 73 24.24 0.67 15.18
N HIS A 74 24.07 0.70 16.51
CA HIS A 74 22.80 0.37 17.15
C HIS A 74 21.68 1.36 16.81
N GLU A 75 21.97 2.66 16.82
CA GLU A 75 21.00 3.69 16.44
C GLU A 75 20.53 3.54 14.99
N ILE A 76 21.45 3.29 14.05
CA ILE A 76 21.11 3.03 12.64
C ILE A 76 20.17 1.83 12.51
N LEU A 77 20.48 0.72 13.19
CA LEU A 77 19.65 -0.48 13.17
C LEU A 77 18.26 -0.22 13.80
N ALA A 78 18.19 0.56 14.88
CA ALA A 78 16.94 0.93 15.52
C ALA A 78 16.05 1.78 14.59
N VAL A 79 16.62 2.78 13.91
CA VAL A 79 15.90 3.61 12.93
C VAL A 79 15.37 2.75 11.79
N VAL A 80 16.19 1.86 11.24
CA VAL A 80 15.79 0.95 10.14
C VAL A 80 14.68 0.01 10.58
N ALA A 81 14.74 -0.53 11.80
CA ALA A 81 13.69 -1.36 12.36
C ALA A 81 12.37 -0.58 12.51
N ALA A 82 12.42 0.65 13.01
CA ALA A 82 11.24 1.50 13.12
C ALA A 82 10.61 1.81 11.76
N LEU A 83 11.43 2.10 10.74
CA LEU A 83 10.95 2.32 9.37
C LEU A 83 10.32 1.05 8.79
N ASN A 84 10.90 -0.12 9.07
CA ASN A 84 10.34 -1.39 8.62
C ASN A 84 8.98 -1.70 9.26
N LEU A 85 8.82 -1.41 10.54
CA LEU A 85 7.53 -1.55 11.21
C LEU A 85 6.48 -0.64 10.59
N ARG A 86 6.80 0.63 10.35
CA ARG A 86 5.91 1.59 9.69
C ARG A 86 5.54 1.17 8.27
N LEU A 87 6.47 0.57 7.53
CA LEU A 87 6.18 0.00 6.21
C LEU A 87 5.19 -1.15 6.32
N ALA A 88 5.41 -2.09 7.25
CA ALA A 88 4.51 -3.21 7.47
C ALA A 88 3.10 -2.78 7.91
N GLU A 89 3.01 -1.75 8.77
CA GLU A 89 1.74 -1.13 9.17
C GLU A 89 1.00 -0.53 7.97
N ALA A 90 1.70 0.20 7.10
CA ALA A 90 1.10 0.77 5.89
C ALA A 90 0.64 -0.32 4.90
N GLU A 91 1.44 -1.38 4.72
CA GLU A 91 1.06 -2.52 3.89
C GLU A 91 -0.19 -3.23 4.43
N LEU A 92 -0.30 -3.37 5.76
CA LEU A 92 -1.47 -3.93 6.42
C LEU A 92 -2.71 -3.07 6.20
N GLN A 93 -2.61 -1.75 6.38
CA GLN A 93 -3.73 -0.82 6.14
C GLN A 93 -4.23 -0.89 4.70
N VAL A 94 -3.31 -0.98 3.72
CA VAL A 94 -3.67 -1.15 2.30
C VAL A 94 -4.37 -2.50 2.07
N ALA A 95 -3.89 -3.58 2.69
CA ALA A 95 -4.52 -4.90 2.57
C ALA A 95 -5.93 -4.91 3.19
N GLN A 96 -6.11 -4.26 4.33
CA GLN A 96 -7.41 -4.10 5.00
C GLN A 96 -8.39 -3.31 4.12
N ALA A 97 -7.98 -2.15 3.59
CA ALA A 97 -8.81 -1.35 2.71
C ALA A 97 -9.23 -2.12 1.44
N LYS A 98 -8.31 -2.91 0.85
CA LYS A 98 -8.62 -3.77 -0.29
C LYS A 98 -9.63 -4.86 0.07
N LEU A 99 -9.53 -5.47 1.24
CA LEU A 99 -10.46 -6.48 1.72
C LEU A 99 -11.85 -5.88 1.96
N GLU A 100 -11.93 -4.71 2.59
CA GLU A 100 -13.18 -4.00 2.82
C GLU A 100 -13.86 -3.58 1.51
N ALA A 101 -13.10 -3.05 0.56
CA ALA A 101 -13.60 -2.74 -0.78
C ALA A 101 -14.15 -4.00 -1.48
N ALA A 102 -13.41 -5.12 -1.45
CA ALA A 102 -13.86 -6.38 -2.03
C ALA A 102 -15.12 -6.94 -1.33
N ARG A 103 -15.24 -6.77 -0.01
CA ARG A 103 -16.44 -7.13 0.75
C ARG A 103 -17.62 -6.28 0.31
N ALA A 104 -17.48 -4.95 0.28
CA ALA A 104 -18.53 -4.02 -0.13
C ALA A 104 -19.01 -4.28 -1.57
N SER A 105 -18.08 -4.55 -2.50
CA SER A 105 -18.44 -4.92 -3.88
C SER A 105 -19.21 -6.24 -3.94
N ARG A 106 -18.87 -7.22 -3.09
CA ARG A 106 -19.60 -8.49 -3.02
C ARG A 106 -21.01 -8.32 -2.47
N THR A 107 -21.21 -7.54 -1.40
CA THR A 107 -22.54 -7.26 -0.87
C THR A 107 -23.39 -6.48 -1.86
N ALA A 108 -22.81 -5.50 -2.56
CA ALA A 108 -23.52 -4.78 -3.62
C ALA A 108 -23.97 -5.69 -4.77
N ALA A 109 -23.14 -6.67 -5.17
CA ALA A 109 -23.52 -7.64 -6.20
C ALA A 109 -24.63 -8.60 -5.74
N VAL A 110 -24.70 -8.96 -4.46
CA VAL A 110 -25.75 -9.81 -3.88
C VAL A 110 -27.07 -9.05 -3.72
N SER A 111 -27.04 -7.79 -3.27
CA SER A 111 -28.24 -6.95 -3.14
C SER A 111 -28.77 -6.47 -4.49
N GLY A 112 -27.91 -6.25 -5.49
CA GLY A 112 -28.32 -5.94 -6.87
C GLY A 112 -28.90 -7.14 -7.64
N GLY A 113 -28.77 -8.36 -7.10
CA GLY A 113 -29.34 -9.57 -7.68
C GLY A 113 -30.81 -9.83 -7.35
N LEU A 114 -31.40 -9.07 -6.42
CA LEU A 114 -32.82 -9.21 -6.05
C LEU A 114 -33.75 -8.18 -6.71
N GLU A 115 -33.20 -7.15 -7.37
CA GLU A 115 -33.98 -6.12 -8.07
C GLU A 115 -33.69 -6.14 -9.59
N ALA A 116 -33.78 -7.33 -10.19
CA ALA A 116 -33.95 -7.49 -11.63
C ALA A 116 -34.87 -8.67 -11.99
N SER A 117 -35.85 -8.96 -11.13
CA SER A 117 -36.95 -9.89 -11.43
C SER A 117 -38.29 -9.16 -11.48
N SER A 118 -38.36 -8.04 -12.21
CA SER A 118 -39.64 -7.38 -12.54
C SER A 118 -39.71 -6.80 -13.97
N ALA A 119 -38.75 -7.13 -14.84
CA ALA A 119 -38.84 -6.80 -16.26
C ALA A 119 -38.88 -8.08 -17.11
N GLN A 120 -40.01 -8.77 -17.00
CA GLN A 120 -40.46 -9.75 -17.99
C GLN A 120 -40.27 -9.12 -19.39
N PRO A 121 -39.50 -9.72 -20.33
CA PRO A 121 -39.48 -9.25 -21.70
C PRO A 121 -40.87 -9.55 -22.27
N ARG A 122 -41.75 -8.54 -22.28
CA ARG A 122 -43.01 -8.61 -23.02
C ARG A 122 -42.64 -8.74 -24.49
N SER A 123 -42.55 -9.99 -24.94
CA SER A 123 -42.55 -10.36 -26.33
C SER A 123 -43.80 -9.75 -26.97
N TYR A 124 -43.60 -8.75 -27.82
CA TYR A 124 -44.65 -8.12 -28.64
C TYR A 124 -45.14 -9.05 -29.78
N ALA A 125 -44.82 -10.35 -29.74
CA ALA A 125 -45.09 -11.29 -30.83
C ALA A 125 -46.52 -11.87 -30.84
N SER A 126 -47.39 -11.50 -29.91
CA SER A 126 -48.74 -12.09 -29.81
C SER A 126 -49.88 -11.19 -30.34
N ALA A 127 -49.59 -10.05 -30.99
CA ALA A 127 -50.61 -9.14 -31.51
C ALA A 127 -50.98 -9.36 -33.00
N LEU A 128 -50.45 -10.38 -33.66
CA LEU A 128 -50.79 -10.72 -35.03
C LEU A 128 -51.07 -12.23 -35.17
N ARG A 129 -52.25 -12.64 -34.74
CA ARG A 129 -52.92 -13.81 -35.33
C ARG A 129 -54.31 -13.37 -35.79
N LEU A 130 -54.39 -13.13 -37.11
CA LEU A 130 -55.61 -13.22 -37.91
C LEU A 130 -56.07 -14.68 -37.98
#